data_AF-A0A9Q6ZIA2-F1
#
_entry.id   AF-A0A9Q6ZIA2-F1
#
_cell.length_a   1.000
_cell.length_b   1.000
_cell.length_c   1.000
_cell.angle_alpha   90.00
_cell.angle_beta   90.00
_cell.angle_gamma   90.00
#
_symmetry.space_group_name_H-M   'P 1'
#
loop_
_entity.id
_entity.type
_entity.pdbx_description
1 polymer ?
#
loop_
_entity_poly.entity_id
_entity_poly.type
_entity_poly.pdbx_seq_one_letter_code
_entity_poly.pdbx_strand_id
1 'polypeptide(L)'
;MQNFATNKHKKYTPQIANQFGLRLNDAWNKQPLPHLGRHPKEYHEFVLAGMQKSQAGAGGSQTVFLNLYSKYVKQPVIKNPELLRKSGW
;
A
#
# COMPACT_ATOMS: atom_id res chain seq x y z
N MET A 1 -2.76 10.69 10.23
CA MET A 1 -2.07 9.92 9.15
C MET A 1 -2.96 8.78 8.72
N GLN A 2 -2.97 8.44 7.45
CA GLN A 2 -3.77 7.34 6.91
C GLN A 2 -2.88 6.22 6.38
N ASN A 3 -3.41 5.00 6.46
CA ASN A 3 -2.74 3.81 5.96
C ASN A 3 -2.96 3.72 4.44
N PHE A 4 -1.92 3.43 3.67
CA PHE A 4 -2.07 3.10 2.24
C PHE A 4 -2.69 1.70 2.09
N ALA A 5 -2.05 0.71 2.71
CA ALA A 5 -2.51 -0.66 2.80
C ALA A 5 -3.38 -0.87 4.04
N THR A 6 -4.57 -1.45 3.88
CA THR A 6 -5.47 -1.73 5.01
C THR A 6 -5.67 -3.22 5.21
N ASN A 7 -6.12 -3.59 6.41
CA ASN A 7 -6.47 -4.97 6.78
C ASN A 7 -7.87 -5.40 6.27
N LYS A 8 -8.58 -4.56 5.49
CA LYS A 8 -9.90 -4.89 4.95
C LYS A 8 -9.88 -6.13 4.03
N HIS A 9 -8.76 -6.36 3.34
CA HIS A 9 -8.49 -7.63 2.67
C HIS A 9 -7.60 -8.49 3.55
N LYS A 10 -8.22 -9.17 4.52
CA LYS A 10 -7.52 -10.07 5.47
C LYS A 10 -6.65 -11.13 4.79
N LYS A 11 -6.98 -11.48 3.54
CA LYS A 11 -6.38 -12.61 2.83
C LYS A 11 -4.96 -12.36 2.33
N TYR A 12 -4.56 -11.14 1.97
CA TYR A 12 -3.28 -10.94 1.25
C TYR A 12 -2.40 -9.80 1.77
N THR A 13 -2.97 -8.62 2.04
CA THR A 13 -2.21 -7.44 2.48
C THR A 13 -1.46 -7.68 3.81
N PRO A 14 -2.09 -8.27 4.86
CA PRO A 14 -1.38 -8.57 6.10
C PRO A 14 -0.36 -9.70 5.93
N GLN A 15 -0.65 -10.71 5.10
CA GLN A 15 0.25 -11.84 4.88
C GLN A 15 1.56 -11.40 4.21
N ILE A 16 1.49 -10.52 3.21
CA ILE A 16 2.68 -9.99 2.53
C ILE A 16 3.54 -9.19 3.50
N ALA A 17 2.95 -8.27 4.27
CA ALA A 17 3.71 -7.45 5.23
C ALA A 17 4.44 -8.30 6.29
N ASN A 18 3.77 -9.34 6.80
CA ASN A 18 4.33 -10.24 7.80
C ASN A 18 5.58 -10.99 7.31
N GLN A 19 5.67 -11.35 6.02
CA GLN A 19 6.85 -12.02 5.45
C GLN A 19 8.12 -11.18 5.54
N PHE A 20 7.97 -9.85 5.62
CA PHE A 20 9.07 -8.90 5.77
C PHE A 20 9.17 -8.37 7.20
N GLY A 21 8.50 -8.97 8.18
CA GLY A 21 8.51 -8.52 9.58
C GLY A 21 7.84 -7.17 9.81
N LEU A 22 6.92 -6.76 8.94
CA LEU A 22 6.25 -5.45 8.99
C LEU A 22 4.80 -5.58 9.49
N ARG A 23 4.33 -4.61 10.29
CA ARG A 23 2.91 -4.48 10.65
C ARG A 23 2.28 -3.34 9.84
N LEU A 24 1.04 -3.53 9.39
CA LEU A 24 0.33 -2.51 8.60
C LEU A 24 0.07 -1.20 9.37
N ASN A 25 0.19 -1.22 10.70
CA ASN A 25 0.02 -0.03 11.52
C ASN A 25 1.32 0.74 11.74
N ASP A 26 2.44 0.28 11.20
CA ASP A 26 3.74 0.94 11.36
C ASP A 26 3.89 2.13 10.40
N ALA A 27 4.87 2.98 10.68
CA ALA A 27 5.07 4.26 9.99
C ALA A 27 5.30 4.13 8.48
N TRP A 28 5.91 3.02 8.01
CA TRP A 28 6.19 2.82 6.58
C TRP A 28 4.92 2.91 5.70
N ASN A 29 3.78 2.47 6.25
CA ASN A 29 2.47 2.40 5.61
C ASN A 29 1.60 3.64 5.88
N LYS A 30 2.10 4.66 6.59
CA LYS A 30 1.33 5.82 7.02
C LYS A 30 1.84 7.12 6.41
N GLN A 31 0.93 8.00 6.00
CA GLN A 31 1.27 9.37 5.60
C GLN A 31 0.04 10.29 5.78
N PRO A 32 0.21 11.62 5.99
CA PRO A 32 -0.86 12.57 5.72
C PRO A 32 -1.29 12.49 4.26
N LEU A 33 -2.57 12.19 4.02
CA LEU A 33 -3.20 12.13 2.71
C LEU A 33 -4.44 13.03 2.72
N PRO A 34 -4.77 13.72 1.60
CA PRO A 34 -5.80 14.77 1.55
C PRO A 34 -7.25 14.25 1.55
N HIS A 35 -7.47 12.94 1.68
CA HIS A 35 -8.80 12.32 1.62
C HIS A 35 -9.08 11.46 2.84
N LEU A 36 -9.98 11.87 3.73
CA LEU A 36 -10.42 11.05 4.88
C LEU A 36 -11.64 10.22 4.50
N GLY A 37 -11.57 8.89 4.64
CA GLY A 37 -12.75 8.04 4.49
C GLY A 37 -12.48 6.72 3.80
N ARG A 38 -13.54 6.11 3.26
CA ARG A 38 -13.44 4.86 2.51
C ARG A 38 -12.78 5.13 1.15
N HIS A 39 -11.84 4.28 0.77
CA HIS A 39 -11.31 4.24 -0.58
C HIS A 39 -12.22 3.39 -1.48
N PRO A 40 -12.24 3.66 -2.80
CA PRO A 40 -12.93 2.81 -3.76
C PRO A 40 -12.28 1.42 -3.83
N LYS A 41 -12.98 0.45 -4.42
CA LYS A 41 -12.51 -0.94 -4.54
C LYS A 41 -11.21 -1.00 -5.36
N GLU A 42 -11.17 -0.22 -6.42
CA GLU A 42 -10.09 -0.10 -7.39
C GLU A 42 -8.79 0.36 -6.71
N TYR A 43 -8.88 1.29 -5.75
CA TYR A 43 -7.74 1.67 -4.92
C TYR A 43 -7.21 0.49 -4.11
N HIS A 44 -8.09 -0.31 -3.52
CA HIS A 44 -7.66 -1.48 -2.75
C HIS A 44 -7.01 -2.55 -3.64
N GLU A 45 -7.52 -2.76 -4.86
CA GLU A 45 -6.93 -3.65 -5.86
C GLU A 45 -5.55 -3.15 -6.31
N PHE A 46 -5.42 -1.84 -6.55
CA PHE A 46 -4.15 -1.19 -6.88
C PHE A 46 -3.09 -1.36 -5.79
N VAL A 47 -3.44 -1.10 -4.52
CA VAL A 47 -2.50 -1.27 -3.41
C VAL A 47 -2.06 -2.73 -3.28
N LEU A 48 -2.99 -3.69 -3.46
CA LEU A 48 -2.67 -5.11 -3.42
C LEU A 48 -1.70 -5.51 -4.54
N ALA A 49 -1.96 -5.07 -5.78
CA ALA A 49 -1.07 -5.33 -6.91
C ALA A 49 0.33 -4.75 -6.68
N GLY A 50 0.42 -3.52 -6.15
CA GLY A 50 1.69 -2.91 -5.77
C GLY A 50 2.45 -3.69 -4.70
N MET A 51 1.74 -4.23 -3.69
CA MET A 51 2.35 -5.09 -2.67
C MET A 51 2.86 -6.41 -3.23
N GLN A 52 2.10 -7.08 -4.10
CA GLN A 52 2.52 -8.32 -4.75
C GLN A 52 3.75 -8.11 -5.64
N LYS A 53 3.78 -7.01 -6.40
CA LYS A 53 4.93 -6.65 -7.23
C LYS A 53 6.16 -6.35 -6.38
N SER A 54 5.97 -5.70 -5.22
CA SER A 54 7.06 -5.43 -4.27
C SER A 54 7.60 -6.71 -3.64
N GLN A 55 6.70 -7.62 -3.25
CA GLN A 55 7.05 -8.93 -2.70
C GLN A 55 7.89 -9.75 -3.68
N ALA A 56 7.43 -9.85 -4.94
CA ALA A 56 8.12 -10.60 -5.99
C ALA A 56 9.53 -10.05 -6.27
N GLY A 57 9.70 -8.72 -6.25
CA GLY A 57 11.00 -8.08 -6.50
C GLY A 57 11.91 -8.02 -5.26
N ALA A 58 11.41 -8.26 -4.06
CA ALA A 58 12.17 -8.08 -2.83
C ALA A 58 13.08 -9.26 -2.47
N GLY A 59 12.80 -10.47 -2.98
CA GLY A 59 13.60 -11.66 -2.67
C GLY A 59 13.75 -11.93 -1.17
N GLY A 60 12.75 -11.58 -0.36
CA GLY A 60 12.79 -11.68 1.10
C GLY A 60 13.42 -10.50 1.85
N SER A 61 14.05 -9.55 1.16
CA SER A 61 14.64 -8.36 1.79
C SER A 61 13.57 -7.33 2.17
N GLN A 62 13.46 -7.03 3.46
CA GLN A 62 12.57 -5.98 3.98
C GLN A 62 12.89 -4.60 3.37
N THR A 63 14.18 -4.25 3.26
CA THR A 63 14.61 -2.97 2.70
C THR A 63 14.21 -2.83 1.23
N VAL A 64 14.42 -3.89 0.44
CA VAL A 64 14.02 -3.88 -0.98
C VAL A 64 12.50 -3.83 -1.11
N PHE A 65 11.76 -4.56 -0.27
CA PHE A 65 10.30 -4.48 -0.23
C PHE A 65 9.81 -3.07 0.02
N LEU A 66 10.34 -2.36 1.02
CA LEU A 66 9.93 -0.99 1.34
C LEU A 66 10.25 -0.01 0.20
N ASN A 67 11.39 -0.17 -0.47
CA ASN A 67 11.74 0.64 -1.64
C ASN A 67 10.78 0.41 -2.80
N LEU A 68 10.46 -0.85 -3.12
CA LEU A 68 9.51 -1.19 -4.17
C LEU A 68 8.08 -0.78 -3.81
N TYR A 69 7.69 -0.91 -2.53
CA TYR A 69 6.39 -0.47 -2.03
C TYR A 69 6.22 1.03 -2.17
N SER A 70 7.27 1.80 -1.83
CA SER A 70 7.30 3.24 -2.07
C SER A 70 7.10 3.55 -3.55
N LYS A 71 7.81 2.84 -4.44
CA LYS A 71 7.74 3.02 -5.90
C LYS A 71 6.37 2.66 -6.49
N TYR A 72 5.78 1.55 -6.08
CA TYR A 72 4.57 1.00 -6.70
C TYR A 72 3.27 1.42 -6.03
N VAL A 73 3.32 1.92 -4.79
CA VAL A 73 2.11 2.32 -4.03
C VAL A 73 2.19 3.78 -3.59
N LYS A 74 3.18 4.15 -2.78
CA LYS A 74 3.21 5.48 -2.15
C LYS A 74 3.36 6.59 -3.19
N GLN A 75 4.35 6.48 -4.07
CA GLN A 75 4.66 7.52 -5.06
C GLN A 75 3.50 7.76 -6.05
N PRO A 76 2.84 6.74 -6.62
CA PRO A 76 1.65 6.96 -7.45
C PRO A 76 0.54 7.72 -6.72
N VAL A 77 0.25 7.36 -5.47
CA VAL A 77 -0.80 8.01 -4.66
C VAL A 77 -0.42 9.44 -4.27
N ILE A 78 0.86 9.68 -3.96
CA ILE A 78 1.36 11.03 -3.64
C ILE A 78 1.29 11.94 -4.87
N LYS A 79 1.67 11.40 -6.05
CA LYS A 79 1.65 12.15 -7.32
C LYS A 79 0.25 12.36 -7.88
N ASN A 80 -0.67 11.42 -7.62
CA ASN A 80 -2.07 11.52 -8.02
C ASN A 80 -3.00 11.17 -6.85
N PRO A 81 -3.29 12.13 -5.95
CA PRO A 81 -4.18 11.90 -4.82
C PRO A 81 -5.62 11.55 -5.21
N GLU A 82 -6.05 11.80 -6.45
CA GLU A 82 -7.40 11.41 -6.92
C GLU A 82 -7.61 9.89 -6.90
N LEU A 83 -6.52 9.08 -6.94
CA LEU A 83 -6.60 7.64 -6.75
C LEU A 83 -7.25 7.24 -5.41
N LEU A 84 -7.27 8.13 -4.42
CA LEU A 84 -7.92 7.89 -3.13
C LEU A 84 -9.46 7.93 -3.23
N ARG A 85 -10.00 8.45 -4.33
CA ARG A 85 -11.41 8.73 -4.60
C ARG A 85 -11.88 7.95 -5.82
N LYS A 86 -13.21 7.79 -5.97
CA LYS A 86 -13.81 7.13 -7.13
C LYS A 86 -13.53 7.88 -8.44
N SER A 87 -13.31 9.20 -8.42
CA SER A 87 -12.98 10.02 -9.59
C SER A 87 -11.63 9.67 -10.24
N GLY A 88 -10.71 9.04 -9.50
CA GLY A 88 -9.39 8.68 -10.01
C GLY A 88 -9.31 7.32 -10.69
N TRP A 89 -10.43 6.61 -10.82
CA TRP A 89 -10.55 5.27 -11.40
C TRP A 89 -11.65 5.25 -12.45
#